data_AF-A0AAD4T9D6-F1
#
_entry.id   AF-A0AAD4T9D6-F1
#
_cell.length_a   1.000
_cell.length_b   1.000
_cell.length_c   1.000
_cell.angle_alpha   90.00
_cell.angle_beta   90.00
_cell.angle_gamma   90.00
#
_symmetry.space_group_name_H-M   'P 1'
#
loop_
_entity.id
_entity.type
_entity.pdbx_description
1 polymer ?
#
loop_
_entity_poly.entity_id
_entity_poly.type
_entity_poly.pdbx_seq_one_letter_code
_entity_poly.pdbx_strand_id
1 'polypeptide(L)'
;MLNDDHMVWLISNYLHTLDYIHLRGVSKKYQAMLDLKRSSSTRTAQTTDLSPWLVFPKHQAMYNFINSMHNNENYLMSIPELLKGFRIRFSKGGWLLLSKDKTLFFYNPFTRSTVELPDLPDSYHHYAFTAS
;
A
#
# COMPACT_ATOMS: atom_id res chain seq x y z
N MET A 1 28.90 17.10 -13.76
CA MET A 1 27.72 16.62 -14.50
C MET A 1 27.00 15.65 -13.59
N LEU A 2 25.72 15.87 -13.25
CA LEU A 2 24.95 14.89 -12.48
C LEU A 2 24.76 13.65 -13.36
N ASN A 3 25.07 12.47 -12.84
CA ASN A 3 24.90 11.21 -13.56
C ASN A 3 23.39 10.97 -13.76
N ASP A 4 22.96 10.54 -14.95
CA ASP A 4 21.52 10.35 -15.28
C ASP A 4 20.79 9.47 -14.24
N ASP A 5 21.50 8.50 -13.68
CA ASP A 5 21.00 7.60 -12.63
C ASP A 5 20.65 8.32 -11.33
N HIS A 6 21.46 9.32 -10.97
CA HIS A 6 21.21 10.14 -9.78
C HIS A 6 19.97 11.00 -9.95
N MET A 7 19.71 11.50 -11.17
CA MET A 7 18.50 12.27 -11.49
C MET A 7 17.24 11.40 -11.43
N VAL A 8 17.28 10.21 -12.03
CA VAL A 8 16.16 9.26 -11.98
C VAL A 8 15.86 8.85 -10.53
N TRP A 9 16.92 8.58 -9.75
CA TRP A 9 16.76 8.28 -8.33
C TRP A 9 16.10 9.45 -7.59
N LEU A 10 16.57 10.69 -7.77
CA LEU A 10 15.98 11.88 -7.17
C LEU A 10 14.50 12.05 -7.55
N ILE A 11 14.16 11.99 -8.84
CA ILE A 11 12.77 12.12 -9.32
C ILE A 11 11.89 11.04 -8.70
N SER A 12 12.38 9.79 -8.63
CA SER A 12 11.64 8.68 -8.01
C SER A 12 11.25 8.95 -6.55
N ASN A 13 11.97 9.85 -5.86
CA ASN A 13 11.64 10.24 -4.50
C ASN A 13 10.41 11.16 -4.37
N TYR A 14 9.95 11.74 -5.47
CA TYR A 14 8.81 12.65 -5.53
C TYR A 14 7.60 12.05 -6.24
N LEU A 15 7.73 10.85 -6.82
CA LEU A 15 6.64 10.20 -7.51
C LEU A 15 5.63 9.60 -6.53
N HIS A 16 4.35 9.64 -6.92
CA HIS A 16 3.33 8.83 -6.27
C HIS A 16 3.67 7.34 -6.43
N THR A 17 3.16 6.51 -5.51
CA THR A 17 3.48 5.06 -5.47
C THR A 17 3.24 4.37 -6.81
N LEU A 18 2.18 4.73 -7.54
CA LEU A 18 1.88 4.14 -8.84
C LEU A 18 2.87 4.58 -9.92
N ASP A 19 3.12 5.88 -10.04
CA ASP A 19 4.09 6.41 -10.99
C ASP A 19 5.49 5.84 -10.74
N TYR A 20 5.83 5.60 -9.47
CA TYR A 20 7.06 4.91 -9.08
C TYR A 20 7.10 3.46 -9.59
N ILE A 21 6.01 2.71 -9.42
CA ILE A 21 5.89 1.33 -9.93
C ILE A 21 5.99 1.31 -11.46
N HIS A 22 5.33 2.23 -12.15
CA HIS A 22 5.41 2.37 -13.60
C HIS A 22 6.84 2.72 -14.06
N LEU A 23 7.47 3.74 -13.45
CA LEU A 23 8.86 4.13 -13.74
C LEU A 23 9.81 2.94 -13.55
N ARG A 24 9.65 2.19 -12.46
CA ARG A 24 10.44 0.99 -12.17
C ARG A 24 10.27 -0.08 -13.26
N GLY A 25 9.10 -0.19 -13.87
CA GLY A 25 8.79 -1.13 -14.95
C GLY A 25 9.36 -0.75 -16.31
N VAL A 26 9.82 0.50 -16.52
CA VAL A 26 10.31 0.98 -17.82
C VAL A 26 11.59 0.28 -18.28
N SER A 27 12.49 -0.10 -17.35
CA SER A 27 13.75 -0.77 -17.71
C SER A 27 14.30 -1.67 -16.61
N LYS A 28 15.08 -2.68 -16.99
CA LYS A 28 15.81 -3.55 -16.03
C LYS A 28 16.77 -2.76 -15.13
N LYS A 29 17.32 -1.66 -15.65
CA LYS A 29 18.20 -0.75 -14.89
C LYS A 29 17.44 -0.08 -13.77
N TYR A 30 16.29 0.53 -14.07
CA TYR A 30 15.44 1.19 -13.07
C TYR A 30 14.84 0.17 -12.11
N GLN A 31 14.50 -1.03 -12.58
CA GLN A 31 14.04 -2.12 -11.74
C GLN A 31 15.05 -2.53 -10.67
N ALA A 32 16.34 -2.55 -11.00
CA ALA A 32 17.43 -2.87 -10.07
C ALA A 32 17.80 -1.68 -9.16
N MET A 33 17.67 -0.45 -9.66
CA MET A 33 18.01 0.78 -8.94
C MET A 33 16.92 1.22 -7.95
N LEU A 34 15.65 0.96 -8.27
CA LEU A 34 14.49 1.41 -7.50
C LEU A 34 13.96 0.24 -6.66
N ASP A 35 14.13 0.31 -5.33
CA ASP A 35 13.66 -0.73 -4.42
C ASP A 35 12.14 -0.73 -4.29
N LEU A 36 11.52 -1.91 -4.30
CA LEU A 36 10.08 -2.05 -4.03
C LEU A 36 9.77 -1.84 -2.53
N LYS A 37 10.74 -2.04 -1.65
CA LYS A 37 10.63 -1.82 -0.20
C LYS A 37 10.81 -0.36 0.21
N ARG A 38 10.77 0.56 -0.74
CA ARG A 38 10.88 1.99 -0.49
C ARG A 38 9.90 2.37 0.62
N SER A 39 10.44 2.79 1.77
CA SER A 39 9.66 3.51 2.75
C SER A 39 9.08 4.72 2.03
N SER A 40 7.76 4.80 1.92
CA SER A 40 7.10 6.01 1.45
C SER A 40 7.71 7.17 2.22
N SER A 41 8.33 8.11 1.52
CA SER A 41 8.74 9.36 2.14
C SER A 41 7.50 9.94 2.82
N THR A 42 7.64 10.55 4.00
CA THR A 42 6.55 11.28 4.65
C THR A 42 5.86 12.28 3.72
N ARG A 43 6.53 12.71 2.63
CA ARG A 43 5.96 13.54 1.57
C ARG A 43 5.05 12.80 0.58
N THR A 44 5.28 11.54 0.24
CA THR A 44 4.38 10.78 -0.66
C THR A 44 3.11 10.33 0.06
N ALA A 45 3.14 10.19 1.38
CA ALA A 45 1.94 9.94 2.19
C ALA A 45 0.91 11.09 2.12
N GLN A 46 1.33 12.33 1.81
CA GLN A 46 0.39 13.43 1.57
C GLN A 46 -0.32 13.34 0.21
N THR A 47 0.23 12.57 -0.73
CA THR A 47 -0.35 12.41 -2.08
C THR A 47 -1.30 11.22 -2.21
N THR A 48 -1.28 10.28 -1.25
CA THR A 48 -2.20 9.14 -1.21
C THR A 48 -3.63 9.51 -0.78
N ASP A 49 -3.88 10.77 -0.45
CA ASP A 49 -5.18 11.26 0.02
C ASP A 49 -6.25 11.39 -1.08
N LEU A 50 -5.89 11.26 -2.36
CA LEU A 50 -6.79 11.66 -3.44
C LEU A 50 -7.64 10.53 -4.03
N SER A 51 -7.46 9.26 -3.64
CA SER A 51 -8.22 8.17 -4.28
C SER A 51 -8.49 6.98 -3.36
N PRO A 52 -9.77 6.60 -3.16
CA PRO A 52 -10.09 5.36 -2.48
C PRO A 52 -9.67 4.17 -3.35
N TRP A 53 -8.87 3.28 -2.77
CA TRP A 53 -8.48 2.03 -3.42
C TRP A 53 -9.53 0.97 -3.15
N LEU A 54 -10.10 0.41 -4.22
CA LEU A 54 -10.98 -0.74 -4.11
C LEU A 54 -10.14 -2.01 -3.97
N VAL A 55 -10.42 -2.79 -2.94
CA VAL A 55 -9.65 -4.00 -2.61
C VAL A 55 -10.60 -5.19 -2.52
N PHE A 56 -10.31 -6.24 -3.29
CA PHE A 56 -11.12 -7.45 -3.27
C PHE A 56 -10.27 -8.69 -3.52
N PRO A 57 -10.64 -9.84 -2.92
CA PRO A 57 -9.90 -11.08 -3.08
C PRO A 57 -10.02 -11.59 -4.52
N LYS A 58 -8.92 -12.12 -5.07
CA LYS A 58 -8.92 -12.85 -6.35
C LYS A 58 -8.83 -14.36 -6.10
N HIS A 59 -7.68 -14.82 -5.61
CA HIS A 59 -7.42 -16.24 -5.27
C HIS A 59 -6.40 -16.33 -4.14
N GLN A 60 -6.59 -17.27 -3.19
CA GLN A 60 -5.62 -17.68 -2.15
C GLN A 60 -4.50 -16.66 -1.82
N ALA A 61 -4.85 -15.63 -1.04
CA ALA A 61 -3.96 -14.55 -0.59
C ALA A 61 -3.49 -13.53 -1.65
N MET A 62 -3.97 -13.61 -2.89
CA MET A 62 -3.87 -12.52 -3.88
C MET A 62 -5.11 -11.64 -3.85
N TYR A 63 -4.85 -10.33 -3.82
CA TYR A 63 -5.87 -9.30 -3.82
C TYR A 63 -5.69 -8.39 -5.02
N ASN A 64 -6.80 -7.99 -5.62
CA ASN A 64 -6.83 -6.93 -6.62
C ASN A 64 -7.00 -5.60 -5.93
N PHE A 65 -6.18 -4.64 -6.34
CA PHE A 65 -6.26 -3.24 -5.96
C PHE A 65 -6.60 -2.44 -7.21
N ILE A 66 -7.72 -1.73 -7.20
CA ILE A 66 -8.13 -0.84 -8.27
C ILE A 66 -8.04 0.60 -7.76
N ASN A 67 -7.36 1.44 -8.51
CA ASN A 67 -7.38 2.89 -8.31
C ASN A 67 -8.22 3.54 -9.42
N SER A 68 -9.32 4.20 -9.02
CA SER A 68 -10.21 4.88 -9.97
C SER A 68 -9.54 6.05 -10.70
N MET A 69 -8.48 6.63 -10.13
CA MET A 69 -7.75 7.74 -10.74
C MET A 69 -6.67 7.31 -11.74
N HIS A 70 -6.33 6.02 -11.82
CA HIS A 70 -5.37 5.48 -12.78
C HIS A 70 -6.05 4.50 -13.73
N ASN A 71 -7.02 5.00 -14.50
CA ASN A 71 -7.69 4.25 -15.59
C ASN A 71 -8.24 2.87 -15.17
N ASN A 72 -8.61 2.69 -13.90
CA ASN A 72 -9.02 1.41 -13.32
C ASN A 72 -8.02 0.27 -13.55
N GLU A 73 -6.72 0.56 -13.58
CA GLU A 73 -5.68 -0.47 -13.66
C GLU A 73 -5.79 -1.43 -12.47
N ASN A 74 -5.76 -2.73 -12.78
CA ASN A 74 -5.85 -3.80 -11.79
C ASN A 74 -4.45 -4.20 -11.32
N TYR A 75 -4.10 -3.84 -10.08
CA TYR A 75 -2.85 -4.25 -9.48
C TYR A 75 -3.05 -5.50 -8.64
N LEU A 76 -2.40 -6.59 -9.06
CA LEU A 76 -2.39 -7.84 -8.31
C LEU A 76 -1.30 -7.77 -7.25
N MET A 77 -1.67 -7.90 -5.98
CA MET A 77 -0.72 -7.94 -4.88
C MET A 77 -0.89 -9.21 -4.05
N SER A 78 0.23 -9.89 -3.81
CA SER A 78 0.27 -10.97 -2.84
C SER A 78 0.34 -10.36 -1.45
N ILE A 79 -0.64 -10.73 -0.62
CA ILE A 79 -0.57 -10.44 0.81
C ILE A 79 0.40 -11.46 1.44
N PRO A 80 1.37 -11.00 2.25
CA PRO A 80 2.28 -11.87 2.98
C PRO A 80 1.57 -13.03 3.69
N GLU A 81 2.19 -14.21 3.73
CA GLU A 81 1.61 -15.40 4.38
C GLU A 81 1.26 -15.15 5.85
N LEU A 82 2.02 -14.29 6.53
CA LEU A 82 1.76 -13.88 7.91
C LEU A 82 0.38 -13.22 8.11
N LEU A 83 -0.21 -12.67 7.04
CA LEU A 83 -1.52 -12.03 7.05
C LEU A 83 -2.63 -12.97 6.59
N LYS A 84 -2.32 -14.25 6.34
CA LYS A 84 -3.33 -15.25 5.96
C LYS A 84 -4.32 -15.49 7.11
N GLY A 85 -5.61 -15.43 6.78
CA GLY A 85 -6.70 -15.57 7.74
C GLY A 85 -7.12 -14.28 8.44
N PHE A 86 -6.41 -13.16 8.22
CA PHE A 86 -6.91 -11.84 8.60
C PHE A 86 -8.00 -11.38 7.63
N ARG A 87 -9.05 -10.75 8.18
CA ARG A 87 -10.12 -10.12 7.40
C ARG A 87 -9.82 -8.65 7.22
N ILE A 88 -9.93 -8.16 5.98
CA ILE A 88 -9.92 -6.72 5.68
C ILE A 88 -11.25 -6.14 6.15
N ARG A 89 -11.19 -5.21 7.12
CA ARG A 89 -12.37 -4.50 7.64
C ARG A 89 -12.60 -3.17 6.91
N PHE A 90 -11.52 -2.53 6.47
CA PHE A 90 -11.59 -1.23 5.80
C PHE A 90 -10.32 -0.95 4.99
N SER A 91 -10.42 0.00 4.03
CA SER A 91 -9.31 0.51 3.22
C SER A 91 -9.41 2.03 3.12
N LYS A 92 -8.33 2.77 3.43
CA LYS A 92 -8.26 4.24 3.27
C LYS A 92 -6.80 4.68 3.09
N GLY A 93 -6.54 5.59 2.14
CA GLY A 93 -5.21 6.18 1.95
C GLY A 93 -4.10 5.15 1.72
N GLY A 94 -4.41 4.02 1.07
CA GLY A 94 -3.48 2.90 0.88
C GLY A 94 -3.23 2.03 2.12
N TRP A 95 -3.89 2.29 3.24
CA TRP A 95 -3.85 1.47 4.44
C TRP A 95 -5.05 0.52 4.51
N LEU A 96 -4.79 -0.71 4.94
CA LEU A 96 -5.79 -1.72 5.24
C LEU A 96 -5.92 -1.88 6.75
N LEU A 97 -7.14 -1.91 7.25
CA LEU A 97 -7.41 -2.37 8.61
C LEU A 97 -7.70 -3.87 8.58
N LEU A 98 -6.85 -4.63 9.25
CA LEU A 98 -6.90 -6.08 9.31
C LEU A 98 -7.30 -6.52 10.71
N SER A 99 -8.19 -7.52 10.77
CA SER A 99 -8.59 -8.14 12.04
C SER A 99 -8.51 -9.67 11.98
N LYS A 100 -8.08 -10.29 13.06
CA LYS A 100 -8.23 -11.72 13.31
C LYS A 100 -8.40 -11.93 14.81
N ASP A 101 -9.49 -12.57 15.21
CA ASP A 101 -9.86 -12.75 16.61
C ASP A 101 -9.86 -11.39 17.36
N LYS A 102 -8.97 -11.21 18.34
CA LYS A 102 -8.82 -9.97 19.12
C LYS A 102 -7.77 -9.01 18.55
N THR A 103 -6.99 -9.46 17.56
CA THR A 103 -5.90 -8.69 16.98
C THR A 103 -6.43 -7.76 15.90
N LEU A 104 -6.08 -6.49 16.02
CA LEU A 104 -6.39 -5.44 15.06
C LEU A 104 -5.12 -4.65 14.74
N PHE A 105 -4.84 -4.37 13.47
CA PHE A 105 -3.73 -3.49 13.08
C PHE A 105 -3.94 -2.92 11.69
N PHE A 106 -3.20 -1.86 11.38
CA PHE A 106 -3.10 -1.32 10.04
C PHE A 106 -1.94 -1.95 9.28
N TYR A 107 -2.17 -2.27 8.02
CA TYR A 107 -1.16 -2.77 7.10
C TYR A 107 -1.19 -1.98 5.80
N ASN A 108 -0.03 -1.48 5.37
CA ASN A 108 0.12 -0.87 4.06
C ASN A 108 0.74 -1.90 3.11
N PRO A 109 0.01 -2.38 2.09
CA PRO A 109 0.48 -3.46 1.24
C PRO A 109 1.57 -3.00 0.26
N PHE A 110 1.65 -1.70 -0.03
CA PHE A 110 2.68 -1.11 -0.90
C PHE A 110 4.03 -0.99 -0.20
N THR A 111 4.05 -0.51 1.05
CA THR A 111 5.29 -0.34 1.82
C THR A 111 5.63 -1.56 2.69
N ARG A 112 4.67 -2.47 2.87
CA ARG A 112 4.71 -3.57 3.84
C ARG A 112 4.87 -3.10 5.29
N SER A 113 4.49 -1.86 5.58
CA SER A 113 4.52 -1.30 6.94
C SER A 113 3.29 -1.76 7.72
N THR A 114 3.49 -2.03 9.00
CA THR A 114 2.43 -2.40 9.94
C THR A 114 2.39 -1.38 11.07
N VAL A 115 1.19 -0.99 11.50
CA VAL A 115 0.97 -0.19 12.70
C VAL A 115 0.04 -0.99 13.61
N GLU A 116 0.57 -1.44 14.74
CA GLU A 116 -0.19 -2.17 15.74
C GLU A 116 -1.17 -1.24 16.45
N LEU A 117 -2.36 -1.75 16.72
CA LEU A 117 -3.36 -1.04 17.52
C LEU A 117 -3.41 -1.64 18.92
N PRO A 118 -3.79 -0.84 19.94
CA PRO A 118 -4.00 -1.37 21.28
C PRO A 118 -5.10 -2.42 21.28
N ASP A 119 -4.97 -3.39 22.20
CA ASP A 119 -5.96 -4.44 22.37
C ASP A 119 -7.34 -3.84 22.70
N LEU A 120 -8.34 -4.29 21.95
CA LEU A 120 -9.70 -3.81 22.12
C LEU A 120 -10.45 -4.68 23.14
N PRO A 121 -11.30 -4.09 24.00
CA PRO A 121 -12.14 -4.86 24.91
C PRO A 121 -13.09 -5.80 24.13
N ASP A 122 -13.37 -6.97 24.70
CA ASP A 122 -14.15 -8.06 24.06
C ASP A 122 -15.55 -7.67 23.56
N SER A 123 -16.09 -6.52 23.99
CA SER A 123 -17.42 -6.04 23.60
C SER A 123 -17.51 -5.33 22.25
N TYR A 124 -16.38 -5.02 21.58
CA TYR A 124 -16.39 -4.24 20.36
C TYR A 124 -16.23 -5.12 19.12
N HIS A 125 -17.33 -5.35 18.38
CA HIS A 125 -17.31 -6.10 17.12
C HIS A 125 -17.46 -5.22 15.87
N HIS A 126 -17.64 -3.91 16.05
CA HIS A 126 -17.81 -2.95 14.96
C HIS A 126 -16.67 -1.94 14.97
N TYR A 127 -15.92 -1.90 13.87
CA TYR A 127 -14.80 -1.00 13.65
C TYR A 127 -15.09 -0.14 12.42
N ALA A 128 -14.87 1.17 12.51
CA ALA A 128 -15.03 2.09 11.41
C ALA A 128 -13.88 3.11 11.39
N PHE A 129 -13.47 3.54 10.20
CA PHE A 129 -12.69 4.76 10.05
C PHE A 129 -13.66 5.93 9.99
N THR A 130 -13.67 6.76 11.02
CA THR A 130 -14.28 8.09 10.92
C THR A 130 -13.20 9.08 10.51
N ALA A 131 -13.56 10.01 9.62
CA ALA A 131 -12.73 11.18 9.38
C ALA A 131 -13.12 12.26 10.40
N SER A 132 -12.12 12.92 10.97
CA SER A 132 -12.25 14.26 11.56
C SER A 132 -11.98 15.31 10.49
#